data_AF-A0A0A2BE56-F1
#
_entry.id   AF-A0A0A2BE56-F1
#
_cell.length_a   1.000
_cell.length_b   1.000
_cell.length_c   1.000
_cell.angle_alpha   90.00
_cell.angle_beta   90.00
_cell.angle_gamma   90.00
#
_symmetry.space_group_name_H-M   'P 1'
#
loop_
_entity.id
_entity.type
_entity.pdbx_description
1 polymer ?
#
loop_
_entity_poly.entity_id
_entity_poly.type
_entity_poly.pdbx_seq_one_letter_code
_entity_poly.pdbx_strand_id
1 'polypeptide(L)'
;MRLKKLIKFSSNLFTNKLRKLIVLIAAITTSIYFSSKYIQHEKEERLQKSAGDLLIFNKKLESLEEQMEKLNWESTCKESITAANLIKRNKYEFQILEPNYSWDEIREVLLMIPKEFCKL
;
A
#
# COMPACT_ATOMS: atom_id res chain seq x y z
N MET A 1 58.69 -32.32 -13.67
CA MET A 1 57.99 -31.15 -14.28
C MET A 1 56.46 -31.27 -14.39
N ARG A 2 55.80 -32.34 -13.89
CA ARG A 2 54.33 -32.53 -14.03
C ARG A 2 53.48 -32.03 -12.84
N LEU A 3 53.98 -32.06 -11.60
CA LEU A 3 53.22 -31.60 -10.41
C LEU A 3 52.88 -30.09 -10.43
N LYS A 4 53.82 -29.23 -10.84
CA LYS A 4 53.60 -27.76 -10.85
C LYS A 4 52.48 -27.33 -11.81
N LYS A 5 52.22 -28.08 -12.90
CA LYS A 5 51.12 -27.82 -13.84
C LYS A 5 49.76 -28.21 -13.25
N LEU A 6 49.68 -29.33 -12.53
CA LEU A 6 48.43 -29.78 -11.88
C LEU A 6 47.98 -28.83 -10.77
N ILE A 7 48.90 -28.34 -9.95
CA ILE A 7 48.60 -27.36 -8.90
C ILE A 7 48.09 -26.05 -9.50
N LYS A 8 48.77 -25.52 -10.54
CA LYS A 8 48.38 -24.29 -11.25
C LYS A 8 47.06 -24.42 -12.00
N PHE A 9 46.72 -25.62 -12.49
CA PHE A 9 45.44 -25.89 -13.14
C PHE A 9 44.30 -25.96 -12.11
N SER A 10 44.52 -26.61 -10.97
CA SER A 10 43.53 -26.67 -9.88
C SER A 10 43.24 -25.29 -9.26
N SER A 11 44.29 -24.46 -9.10
CA SER A 11 44.14 -23.11 -8.56
C SER A 11 43.34 -22.20 -9.52
N ASN A 12 43.61 -22.28 -10.83
CA ASN A 12 42.85 -21.53 -11.84
C ASN A 12 41.39 -22.00 -11.98
N LEU A 13 41.14 -23.30 -11.78
CA LEU A 13 39.77 -23.82 -11.78
C LEU A 13 39.01 -23.36 -10.54
N PHE A 14 39.65 -23.35 -9.38
CA PHE A 14 39.08 -22.87 -8.12
C PHE A 14 38.78 -21.37 -8.16
N THR A 15 39.71 -20.53 -8.64
CA THR A 15 39.50 -19.08 -8.77
C THR A 15 38.39 -18.75 -9.77
N ASN A 16 38.27 -19.51 -10.86
CA ASN A 16 37.17 -19.33 -11.82
C ASN A 16 35.80 -19.70 -11.24
N LYS A 17 35.70 -20.76 -10.42
CA LYS A 17 34.45 -21.11 -9.72
C LYS A 17 34.09 -20.08 -8.67
N LEU A 18 35.06 -19.63 -7.87
CA LEU A 18 34.88 -18.58 -6.87
C LEU A 18 34.44 -17.25 -7.51
N ARG A 19 35.07 -16.87 -8.64
CA ARG A 19 34.69 -15.66 -9.39
C ARG A 19 33.25 -15.74 -9.92
N LYS A 20 32.85 -16.88 -10.48
CA LYS A 20 31.46 -17.10 -10.94
C LYS A 20 30.47 -17.02 -9.77
N LEU A 21 30.83 -17.58 -8.61
CA LEU A 21 29.99 -17.52 -7.41
C LEU A 21 29.83 -16.07 -6.90
N ILE A 22 30.92 -15.29 -6.85
CA ILE A 22 30.88 -13.89 -6.45
C ILE A 22 30.02 -13.06 -7.41
N VAL A 23 30.17 -13.26 -8.72
CA VAL A 23 29.33 -12.58 -9.73
C VAL A 23 27.85 -12.95 -9.57
N LEU A 24 27.55 -14.23 -9.29
CA LEU A 24 26.18 -14.67 -9.06
C LEU A 24 25.59 -14.02 -7.80
N ILE A 25 26.34 -14.00 -6.69
CA ILE A 25 25.91 -13.34 -5.44
C ILE A 25 25.66 -11.86 -5.70
N ALA A 26 26.59 -11.17 -6.38
CA ALA A 26 26.45 -9.76 -6.72
C ALA A 26 25.19 -9.51 -7.57
N ALA A 27 24.92 -10.35 -8.58
CA ALA A 27 23.71 -10.24 -9.39
C ALA A 27 22.43 -10.39 -8.52
N ILE A 28 22.38 -11.41 -7.65
CA ILE A 28 21.25 -11.65 -6.77
C ILE A 28 21.04 -10.48 -5.80
N THR A 29 22.08 -10.00 -5.13
CA THR A 29 21.96 -8.89 -4.17
C THR A 29 21.49 -7.61 -4.86
N THR A 30 21.94 -7.38 -6.09
CA THR A 30 21.52 -6.20 -6.87
C THR A 30 20.05 -6.32 -7.27
N SER A 31 19.59 -7.49 -7.71
CA SER A 31 18.17 -7.74 -8.01
C SER A 31 17.28 -7.55 -6.78
N ILE A 32 17.67 -8.11 -5.63
CA ILE A 32 16.93 -7.93 -4.36
C ILE A 32 16.86 -6.46 -3.98
N TYR A 33 17.97 -5.73 -4.09
CA TYR A 33 18.02 -4.29 -3.80
C TYR A 33 17.04 -3.51 -4.69
N PHE A 34 17.07 -3.72 -6.01
CA PHE A 34 16.13 -3.05 -6.93
C PHE A 34 14.67 -3.41 -6.64
N SER A 35 14.37 -4.69 -6.39
CA SER A 35 13.03 -5.13 -6.01
C SER A 35 12.55 -4.46 -4.72
N SER A 36 13.40 -4.36 -3.69
CA SER A 36 13.04 -3.67 -2.44
C SER A 36 12.77 -2.18 -2.65
N LYS A 37 13.61 -1.51 -3.47
CA LYS A 37 13.47 -0.09 -3.81
C LYS A 37 12.15 0.17 -4.56
N TYR A 38 11.81 -0.71 -5.49
CA TYR A 38 10.57 -0.63 -6.26
C TYR A 38 9.33 -0.81 -5.38
N ILE A 39 9.32 -1.85 -4.53
CA ILE A 39 8.22 -2.10 -3.58
C ILE A 39 8.03 -0.91 -2.63
N GLN A 40 9.14 -0.33 -2.15
CA GLN A 40 9.08 0.83 -1.27
C GLN A 40 8.46 2.04 -1.99
N HIS A 41 8.86 2.31 -3.24
CA HIS A 41 8.29 3.40 -4.04
C HIS A 41 6.79 3.21 -4.26
N GLU A 42 6.35 2.01 -4.65
CA GLU A 42 4.92 1.72 -4.85
C GLU A 42 4.11 1.89 -3.55
N LYS A 43 4.71 1.53 -2.40
CA LYS A 43 4.09 1.75 -1.09
C LYS A 43 3.95 3.25 -0.79
N GLU A 44 4.98 4.04 -1.05
CA GLU A 44 4.96 5.50 -0.84
C GLU A 44 3.91 6.17 -1.75
N GLU A 45 3.83 5.80 -3.03
CA GLU A 45 2.82 6.31 -3.96
C GLU A 45 1.38 5.94 -3.52
N ARG A 46 1.15 4.70 -3.08
CA ARG A 46 -0.15 4.28 -2.54
C ARG A 46 -0.53 5.09 -1.31
N LEU A 47 0.41 5.34 -0.40
CA LEU A 47 0.17 6.10 0.81
C LEU A 47 -0.14 7.57 0.49
N GLN A 48 0.60 8.18 -0.45
CA GLN A 48 0.32 9.54 -0.92
C GLN A 48 -1.07 9.67 -1.56
N LYS A 49 -1.43 8.73 -2.43
CA LYS A 49 -2.78 8.69 -3.01
C LYS A 49 -3.85 8.56 -1.93
N SER A 50 -3.64 7.67 -0.97
CA SER A 50 -4.57 7.44 0.14
C SER A 50 -4.69 8.66 1.06
N ALA A 51 -3.62 9.43 1.25
CA ALA A 51 -3.71 10.70 1.96
C ALA A 51 -4.62 11.72 1.23
N GLY A 52 -4.59 11.73 -0.10
CA GLY A 52 -5.54 12.49 -0.91
C GLY A 52 -6.98 12.00 -0.73
N ASP A 53 -7.19 10.68 -0.75
CA ASP A 53 -8.51 10.08 -0.51
C ASP A 53 -9.03 10.34 0.91
N LEU A 54 -8.15 10.44 1.90
CA LEU A 54 -8.49 10.81 3.29
C LEU A 54 -8.97 12.26 3.37
N LEU A 55 -8.32 13.18 2.64
CA LEU A 55 -8.80 14.57 2.54
C LEU A 55 -10.18 14.64 1.89
N ILE A 56 -10.42 13.85 0.83
CA ILE A 56 -11.73 13.75 0.20
C ILE A 56 -12.74 13.17 1.19
N PHE A 57 -12.38 12.13 1.93
CA PHE A 57 -13.22 11.53 2.97
C PHE A 57 -13.65 12.56 4.02
N ASN A 58 -12.73 13.38 4.53
CA ASN A 58 -13.07 14.43 5.50
C ASN A 58 -14.05 15.46 4.92
N LYS A 59 -13.82 15.92 3.69
CA LYS A 59 -14.77 16.82 3.00
C LYS A 59 -16.15 16.19 2.79
N LYS A 60 -16.20 14.86 2.63
CA LYS A 60 -17.45 14.12 2.50
C LYS A 60 -18.20 14.03 3.81
N LEU A 61 -17.51 13.94 4.95
CA LEU A 61 -18.12 14.05 6.27
C LEU A 61 -18.69 15.44 6.52
N GLU A 62 -17.93 16.50 6.25
CA GLU A 62 -18.41 17.89 6.37
C GLU A 62 -19.67 18.12 5.50
N SER A 63 -19.64 17.64 4.25
CA SER A 63 -20.79 17.74 3.35
C SER A 63 -21.99 16.93 3.85
N LEU A 64 -21.75 15.73 4.39
CA LEU A 64 -22.79 14.89 4.97
C LEU A 64 -23.52 15.61 6.11
N GLU A 65 -22.78 16.22 7.02
CA GLU A 65 -23.32 17.02 8.13
C GLU A 65 -24.19 18.17 7.61
N GLU A 66 -23.67 18.95 6.66
CA GLU A 66 -24.41 20.06 6.03
C GLU A 66 -25.71 19.60 5.36
N GLN A 67 -25.69 18.47 4.64
CA GLN A 67 -26.89 17.95 3.98
C GLN A 67 -27.92 17.40 4.98
N MET A 68 -27.47 16.84 6.10
CA MET A 68 -28.35 16.40 7.19
C MET A 68 -29.06 17.60 7.83
N GLU A 69 -28.36 18.70 8.09
CA GLU A 69 -28.97 19.94 8.60
C GLU A 69 -30.02 20.52 7.64
N LYS A 70 -29.77 20.42 6.33
CA LYS A 70 -30.70 20.85 5.28
C LYS A 70 -31.82 19.85 5.00
N LEU A 71 -31.85 18.70 5.68
CA LEU A 71 -32.78 17.60 5.45
C LEU A 71 -32.79 17.09 3.99
N ASN A 72 -31.67 17.22 3.29
CA ASN A 72 -31.49 16.72 1.94
C ASN A 72 -31.04 15.26 1.98
N TRP A 73 -32.00 14.35 2.16
CA TRP A 73 -31.74 12.93 2.37
C TRP A 73 -31.11 12.22 1.18
N GLU A 74 -31.48 12.60 -0.05
CA GLU A 74 -30.86 12.03 -1.26
C GLU A 74 -29.35 12.30 -1.28
N SER A 75 -28.95 13.55 -1.01
CA SER A 75 -27.53 13.91 -0.97
C SER A 75 -26.84 13.30 0.25
N THR A 76 -27.47 13.30 1.41
CA THR A 76 -26.97 12.65 2.63
C THR A 76 -26.61 11.18 2.39
N CYS A 77 -27.48 10.42 1.73
CA CYS A 77 -27.25 9.01 1.46
C CYS A 77 -26.16 8.79 0.41
N LYS A 78 -26.09 9.65 -0.61
CA LYS A 78 -25.01 9.62 -1.59
C LYS A 78 -23.64 9.88 -0.94
N GLU A 79 -23.55 10.87 -0.07
CA GLU A 79 -22.29 11.24 0.58
C GLU A 79 -21.84 10.19 1.58
N SER A 80 -22.74 9.64 2.39
CA SER A 80 -22.42 8.55 3.32
C SER A 80 -21.93 7.27 2.62
N ILE A 81 -22.60 6.85 1.53
CA ILE A 81 -22.15 5.70 0.72
C ILE A 81 -20.77 5.98 0.09
N THR A 82 -20.56 7.20 -0.40
CA THR A 82 -19.27 7.58 -1.01
C THR A 82 -18.14 7.53 0.01
N ALA A 83 -18.36 8.09 1.21
CA ALA A 83 -17.41 8.06 2.32
C ALA A 83 -17.11 6.61 2.78
N ALA A 84 -18.13 5.78 2.95
CA ALA A 84 -17.96 4.36 3.31
C ALA A 84 -17.15 3.57 2.25
N ASN A 85 -17.32 3.91 0.97
CA ASN A 85 -16.57 3.31 -0.12
C ASN A 85 -15.10 3.77 -0.16
N LEU A 86 -14.80 5.01 0.23
CA LEU A 86 -13.42 5.49 0.37
C LEU A 86 -12.69 4.70 1.46
N ILE A 87 -13.33 4.48 2.62
CA ILE A 87 -12.76 3.63 3.68
C ILE A 87 -12.53 2.21 3.15
N LYS A 88 -13.51 1.60 2.48
CA LYS A 88 -13.37 0.23 1.96
C LYS A 88 -12.17 0.07 1.03
N ARG A 89 -11.90 1.05 0.17
CA ARG A 89 -10.82 1.00 -0.83
C ARG A 89 -9.44 1.26 -0.23
N ASN A 90 -9.37 2.08 0.82
CA ASN A 90 -8.11 2.57 1.40
C ASN A 90 -7.94 2.13 2.87
N LYS A 91 -8.63 1.07 3.30
CA LYS A 91 -8.71 0.69 4.73
C LYS A 91 -7.33 0.60 5.39
N TYR A 92 -6.39 -0.08 4.74
CA TYR A 92 -5.07 -0.30 5.30
C TYR A 92 -4.25 0.99 5.37
N GLU A 93 -4.27 1.80 4.31
CA GLU A 93 -3.57 3.07 4.27
C GLU A 93 -4.18 4.10 5.23
N PHE A 94 -5.51 4.14 5.38
CA PHE A 94 -6.19 4.98 6.36
C PHE A 94 -5.81 4.60 7.79
N GLN A 95 -5.67 3.30 8.10
CA GLN A 95 -5.18 2.83 9.40
C GLN A 95 -3.72 3.25 9.67
N ILE A 96 -2.88 3.36 8.63
CA ILE A 96 -1.52 3.86 8.79
C ILE A 96 -1.52 5.37 9.04
N LEU A 97 -2.33 6.12 8.27
CA LEU A 97 -2.37 7.58 8.32
C LEU A 97 -3.05 8.10 9.60
N GLU A 98 -4.13 7.45 10.02
CA GLU A 98 -4.95 7.81 11.18
C GLU A 98 -5.23 6.56 12.03
N PRO A 99 -4.25 6.11 12.83
CA PRO A 99 -4.33 4.84 13.57
C PRO A 99 -5.30 4.87 14.74
N ASN A 100 -5.71 6.05 15.18
CA ASN A 100 -6.56 6.22 16.36
C ASN A 100 -8.06 6.14 16.03
N TYR A 101 -8.43 6.04 14.76
CA TYR A 101 -9.82 5.92 14.35
C TYR A 101 -10.27 4.47 14.20
N SER A 102 -11.45 4.18 14.74
CA SER A 102 -12.16 2.92 14.52
C SER A 102 -12.76 2.86 13.12
N TRP A 103 -11.92 2.69 12.10
CA TRP A 103 -12.34 2.75 10.69
C TRP A 103 -13.47 1.78 10.32
N ASP A 104 -13.54 0.62 10.98
CA ASP A 104 -14.63 -0.34 10.78
C ASP A 104 -15.95 0.20 11.36
N GLU A 105 -15.94 0.74 12.58
CA GLU A 105 -17.12 1.35 13.21
C GLU A 105 -17.62 2.57 12.43
N ILE A 106 -16.71 3.46 12.01
CA ILE A 106 -17.06 4.64 11.20
C ILE A 106 -17.73 4.19 9.90
N ARG A 107 -17.18 3.17 9.22
CA ARG A 107 -17.78 2.64 8.00
C ARG A 107 -19.14 2.02 8.26
N GLU A 108 -19.33 1.31 9.37
CA GLU A 108 -20.63 0.75 9.74
C GLU A 108 -21.68 1.84 9.95
N VAL A 109 -21.36 2.89 10.71
CA VAL A 109 -22.25 4.04 10.92
C VAL A 109 -22.63 4.69 9.60
N LEU A 110 -21.67 4.95 8.72
CA LEU A 110 -21.93 5.53 7.40
C LEU A 110 -22.86 4.65 6.55
N LEU A 111 -22.80 3.33 6.71
CA LEU A 111 -23.68 2.38 6.00
C LEU A 111 -25.06 2.20 6.66
N MET A 112 -25.27 2.68 7.89
CA MET A 112 -26.60 2.70 8.51
C MET A 112 -27.46 3.84 7.97
N ILE A 113 -26.85 5.00 7.69
CA ILE A 113 -27.55 6.18 7.16
C ILE A 113 -28.47 5.86 5.96
N PRO A 114 -27.99 5.25 4.86
CA PRO A 114 -28.86 4.95 3.72
C PRO A 114 -29.98 3.96 4.03
N LYS A 115 -29.77 3.03 4.97
CA LYS A 115 -30.78 2.04 5.37
C LYS A 115 -31.92 2.71 6.14
N GLU A 116 -31.57 3.57 7.10
CA GLU A 116 -32.51 4.24 7.99
C GLU A 116 -33.27 5.36 7.27
N PHE A 117 -32.56 6.19 6.49
CA PHE A 117 -33.11 7.45 5.97
C PHE A 117 -33.51 7.39 4.50
N CYS A 118 -32.93 6.48 3.70
CA CYS A 118 -33.19 6.42 2.25
C CYS A 118 -33.81 5.11 1.77
N LYS A 119 -33.95 4.11 2.64
CA LYS A 119 -34.49 2.78 2.29
C LYS A 119 -33.70 2.09 1.17
N LEU A 120 -32.38 2.33 1.13
CA LEU A 120 -31.42 1.69 0.23
C LEU A 120 -30.72 0.50 0.91
#